data_AF-A0A849TY38-F1
#
_entry.id   AF-A0A849TY38-F1
#
_cell.length_a   1.000
_cell.length_b   1.000
_cell.length_c   1.000
_cell.angle_alpha   90.00
_cell.angle_beta   90.00
_cell.angle_gamma   90.00
#
_symmetry.space_group_name_H-M   'P 1'
#
loop_
_entity.id
_entity.type
_entity.pdbx_description
1 polymer ?
#
loop_
_entity_poly.entity_id
_entity_poly.type
_entity_poly.pdbx_seq_one_letter_code
_entity_poly.pdbx_strand_id
1 'polypeptide(L)'
;MSYLLYKQPPECKYTTFQIPKRSGGQRTIQAPVERLKLLQRRLSDLLQDCHDEINASAKRKDQIAHGFKRDRSIITNAKQHRNRRWVFNVDLENFFPSINFGRVRGYFLRNRDFMLQERVATVIAQISCHENSLPQGSPCSPIISNLVTHVLDMRLVKLASECGCTYSRYADDLTFSINKKDFPFQIAGPSATSADRAHLWLPGEPLKQVIERTGFRVNSKKTRMMYRDSRQNVTGLVVNKKINVAREYRHNIRAMVHRLVTTGQFEILGSVTRDKKVVLEKRPGTLNELHGMLGFVDSVECFNHSRTDEYSASLKATYRRFLFYSTFYAASAPVLICEGETDNVYLTHAIVSLASEFPELVELAGAGKARLKIRIYKYPRTSTARILGLKDGGSGVLCNFIKDYPKEMAQFSGPGLAQPVLVIYDNDEEGQKIRKVIRNVSKVNPTGAEPFVYVYRNLYAVPTPLQDGG
;
A
#
# COMPACT_ATOMS: atom_id res chain seq x y z
N MET A 1 8.26 31.65 5.50
CA MET A 1 8.02 31.42 4.06
C MET A 1 9.00 32.21 3.20
N SER A 2 9.06 33.55 3.32
CA SER A 2 9.88 34.42 2.46
C SER A 2 11.37 34.07 2.43
N TYR A 3 11.97 33.70 3.56
CA TYR A 3 13.37 33.24 3.60
C TYR A 3 13.61 32.01 2.71
N LEU A 4 12.73 30.99 2.80
CA LEU A 4 12.86 29.75 2.02
C LEU A 4 12.75 30.00 0.51
N LEU A 5 11.92 30.96 0.11
CA LEU A 5 11.67 31.24 -1.30
C LEU A 5 12.73 32.17 -1.90
N TYR A 6 13.06 33.27 -1.21
CA TYR A 6 13.83 34.37 -1.78
C TYR A 6 15.27 34.52 -1.25
N LYS A 7 15.61 33.91 -0.10
CA LYS A 7 16.95 34.07 0.51
C LYS A 7 17.77 32.79 0.48
N GLN A 8 17.15 31.64 0.66
CA GLN A 8 17.84 30.36 0.61
C GLN A 8 18.26 30.03 -0.83
N PRO A 9 19.54 29.70 -1.08
CA PRO A 9 20.00 29.31 -2.41
C PRO A 9 19.27 28.06 -2.93
N PRO A 10 18.95 27.98 -4.24
CA PRO A 10 18.22 26.86 -4.84
C PRO A 10 18.82 25.48 -4.54
N GLU A 11 20.14 25.35 -4.60
CA GLU A 11 20.92 24.15 -4.34
C GLU A 11 20.77 23.63 -2.91
N CYS A 12 20.46 24.51 -1.95
CA CYS A 12 20.23 24.12 -0.57
C CYS A 12 18.78 23.68 -0.29
N LYS A 13 17.88 23.74 -1.28
CA LYS A 13 16.45 23.44 -1.09
C LYS A 13 16.11 21.97 -1.28
N TYR A 14 16.95 21.23 -2.01
CA TYR A 14 16.72 19.85 -2.38
C TYR A 14 17.96 19.00 -2.20
N THR A 15 17.76 17.74 -1.84
CA THR A 15 18.77 16.68 -1.90
C THR A 15 18.43 15.76 -3.06
N THR A 16 19.40 15.59 -3.97
CA THR A 16 19.23 14.78 -5.17
C THR A 16 19.87 13.41 -5.00
N PHE A 17 19.11 12.35 -5.29
CA PHE A 17 19.62 10.98 -5.30
C PHE A 17 18.94 10.15 -6.39
N GLN A 18 19.52 9.00 -6.74
CA GLN A 18 18.99 8.13 -7.79
C GLN A 18 18.35 6.87 -7.20
N ILE A 19 17.20 6.49 -7.73
CA ILE A 19 16.55 5.21 -7.46
C ILE A 19 16.39 4.40 -8.75
N PRO A 20 16.50 3.08 -8.69
CA PRO A 20 16.38 2.26 -9.88
C PRO A 20 14.95 2.13 -10.38
N LYS A 21 14.78 2.15 -11.71
CA LYS A 21 13.50 1.87 -12.36
C LYS A 21 13.29 0.37 -12.52
N ARG A 22 12.04 -0.08 -12.37
CA ARG A 22 11.64 -1.47 -12.65
C ARG A 22 11.93 -1.92 -14.09
N SER A 23 11.90 -0.99 -15.04
CA SER A 23 12.18 -1.23 -16.46
C SER A 23 13.68 -1.14 -16.81
N GLY A 24 14.57 -1.02 -15.81
CA GLY A 24 15.98 -0.68 -16.01
C GLY A 24 16.23 0.83 -16.08
N GLY A 25 17.45 1.22 -15.72
CA GLY A 25 17.88 2.62 -15.62
C GLY A 25 17.60 3.27 -14.27
N GLN A 26 17.89 4.57 -14.18
CA GLN A 26 17.79 5.36 -12.94
C GLN A 26 16.67 6.40 -13.02
N ARG A 27 16.08 6.73 -11.88
CA ARG A 27 15.16 7.84 -11.67
C ARG A 27 15.80 8.78 -10.65
N THR A 28 16.08 10.00 -11.08
CA THR A 28 16.51 11.08 -10.19
C THR A 28 15.34 11.53 -9.33
N ILE A 29 15.54 11.52 -8.01
CA ILE A 29 14.61 12.04 -7.01
C ILE A 29 15.24 13.30 -6.42
N GLN A 30 14.45 14.36 -6.37
CA GLN A 30 14.78 15.62 -5.74
C GLN A 30 13.90 15.74 -4.49
N ALA A 31 14.46 15.38 -3.34
CA ALA A 31 13.75 15.44 -2.06
C ALA A 31 13.93 16.82 -1.41
N PRO A 32 12.85 17.55 -1.10
CA PRO A 32 12.94 18.85 -0.47
C PRO A 32 13.44 18.74 0.99
N VAL A 33 14.19 19.75 1.45
CA VAL A 33 14.56 19.87 2.87
C VAL A 33 13.32 20.02 3.76
N GLU A 34 13.39 19.58 5.02
CA GLU A 34 12.22 19.43 5.90
C GLU A 34 11.35 20.71 6.01
N ARG A 35 11.95 21.91 6.07
CA ARG A 35 11.19 23.17 6.09
C ARG A 35 10.40 23.42 4.81
N LEU A 36 11.01 23.15 3.65
CA LEU A 36 10.33 23.29 2.35
C LEU A 36 9.28 22.19 2.15
N LYS A 37 9.61 20.96 2.57
CA LYS A 37 8.70 19.81 2.56
C LYS A 37 7.43 20.08 3.37
N LEU A 38 7.56 20.70 4.56
CA LEU A 38 6.41 21.10 5.37
C LEU A 38 5.54 22.14 4.64
N LEU A 39 6.15 23.15 4.03
CA LEU A 39 5.43 24.17 3.26
C LEU A 39 4.70 23.53 2.06
N GLN A 40 5.37 22.65 1.32
CA GLN A 40 4.79 21.94 0.19
C GLN A 40 3.68 20.98 0.61
N ARG A 41 3.77 20.31 1.77
CA ARG A 41 2.67 19.51 2.32
C ARG A 41 1.44 20.36 2.58
N ARG A 42 1.60 21.48 3.30
CA ARG A 42 0.49 22.41 3.58
C ARG A 42 -0.16 22.94 2.30
N LEU A 43 0.65 23.28 1.30
CA LEU A 43 0.13 23.69 0.00
C LEU A 43 -0.61 22.53 -0.70
N SER A 44 -0.08 21.30 -0.61
CA SER A 44 -0.72 20.11 -1.18
C SER A 44 -2.09 19.85 -0.57
N ASP A 45 -2.18 19.90 0.76
CA ASP A 45 -3.42 19.68 1.50
C ASP A 45 -4.45 20.76 1.13
N LEU A 46 -4.06 22.04 1.15
CA LEU A 46 -4.92 23.15 0.76
C LEU A 46 -5.45 22.99 -0.67
N LEU A 47 -4.59 22.64 -1.63
CA LEU A 47 -5.00 22.47 -3.02
C LEU A 47 -5.93 21.26 -3.23
N GLN A 48 -5.76 20.18 -2.44
CA GLN A 48 -6.70 19.06 -2.45
C GLN A 48 -8.06 19.50 -1.89
N ASP A 49 -8.07 20.26 -0.79
CA ASP A 49 -9.31 20.77 -0.19
C ASP A 49 -10.06 21.68 -1.18
N CYS A 50 -9.37 22.62 -1.83
CA CYS A 50 -9.96 23.44 -2.88
C CYS A 50 -10.52 22.59 -4.03
N HIS A 51 -9.79 21.56 -4.47
CA HIS A 51 -10.24 20.68 -5.56
C HIS A 51 -11.51 19.91 -5.17
N ASP A 52 -11.60 19.43 -3.93
CA ASP A 52 -12.78 18.73 -3.42
C ASP A 52 -13.98 19.69 -3.32
N GLU A 53 -13.77 20.93 -2.85
CA GLU A 53 -14.79 21.98 -2.78
C GLU A 53 -15.32 22.40 -4.17
N ILE A 54 -14.42 22.60 -5.15
CA ILE A 54 -14.77 22.93 -6.53
C ILE A 54 -15.63 21.82 -7.16
N ASN A 55 -15.26 20.55 -6.93
CA ASN A 55 -16.04 19.42 -7.46
C ASN A 55 -17.42 19.32 -6.79
N ALA A 56 -17.49 19.54 -5.48
CA ALA A 56 -18.74 19.49 -4.73
C ALA A 56 -19.70 20.60 -5.19
N SER A 57 -19.23 21.85 -5.25
CA SER A 57 -20.04 23.01 -5.68
C SER A 57 -20.55 22.86 -7.11
N ALA A 58 -19.71 22.38 -8.03
CA ALA A 58 -20.09 22.15 -9.42
C ALA A 58 -20.85 20.82 -9.65
N LYS A 59 -21.14 20.05 -8.59
CA LYS A 59 -21.75 18.70 -8.64
C LYS A 59 -21.04 17.75 -9.62
N ARG A 60 -19.72 17.93 -9.79
CA ARG A 60 -18.89 17.15 -10.71
C ARG A 60 -18.49 15.84 -10.05
N LYS A 61 -18.76 14.72 -10.73
CA LYS A 61 -18.21 13.42 -10.34
C LYS A 61 -16.81 13.31 -10.93
N ASP A 62 -15.78 13.60 -10.15
CA ASP A 62 -14.39 13.44 -10.61
C ASP A 62 -14.02 11.94 -10.67
N GLN A 63 -14.19 11.35 -11.85
CA GLN A 63 -13.96 9.94 -12.13
C GLN A 63 -12.81 9.69 -13.12
N ILE A 64 -12.11 10.74 -13.55
CA ILE A 64 -11.18 10.64 -14.66
C ILE A 64 -9.77 10.36 -14.14
N ALA A 65 -9.29 11.21 -13.23
CA ALA A 65 -7.96 11.09 -12.64
C ALA A 65 -8.03 10.26 -11.34
N HIS A 66 -7.22 9.21 -11.29
CA HIS A 66 -7.13 8.30 -10.14
C HIS A 66 -5.78 8.36 -9.42
N GLY A 67 -4.72 8.81 -10.10
CA GLY A 67 -3.41 8.98 -9.48
C GLY A 67 -3.39 10.19 -8.55
N PHE A 68 -2.73 10.08 -7.41
CA PHE A 68 -2.49 11.19 -6.47
C PHE A 68 -3.75 11.89 -5.90
N LYS A 69 -4.91 11.25 -6.01
CA LYS A 69 -6.17 11.79 -5.52
C LYS A 69 -6.65 11.03 -4.27
N ARG A 70 -7.24 11.74 -3.31
CA ARG A 70 -7.92 11.14 -2.14
C ARG A 70 -8.99 10.16 -2.59
N ASP A 71 -9.13 9.06 -1.86
CA ASP A 71 -10.09 7.98 -2.12
C ASP A 71 -10.03 7.35 -3.52
N ARG A 72 -8.92 7.57 -4.23
CA ARG A 72 -8.59 6.92 -5.49
C ARG A 72 -7.34 6.05 -5.32
N SER A 73 -7.32 4.99 -6.11
CA SER A 73 -6.26 3.99 -6.09
C SER A 73 -6.14 3.30 -7.45
N ILE A 74 -5.07 2.52 -7.63
CA ILE A 74 -4.92 1.66 -8.81
C ILE A 74 -6.11 0.72 -8.99
N ILE A 75 -6.79 0.31 -7.91
CA ILE A 75 -7.99 -0.52 -7.96
C ILE A 75 -9.16 0.26 -8.57
N THR A 76 -9.39 1.49 -8.11
CA THR A 76 -10.46 2.34 -8.67
C THR A 76 -10.24 2.66 -10.15
N ASN A 77 -8.98 2.81 -10.58
CA ASN A 77 -8.61 3.02 -11.97
C ASN A 77 -8.87 1.76 -12.81
N ALA A 78 -8.32 0.61 -12.37
CA ALA A 78 -8.49 -0.68 -13.02
C ALA A 78 -9.97 -1.09 -13.16
N LYS A 79 -10.82 -0.69 -12.20
CA LYS A 79 -12.27 -0.94 -12.22
C LYS A 79 -12.96 -0.44 -13.49
N GLN A 80 -12.55 0.72 -14.03
CA GLN A 80 -13.18 1.34 -15.21
C GLN A 80 -13.02 0.50 -16.48
N HIS A 81 -11.95 -0.30 -16.52
CA HIS A 81 -11.49 -1.04 -17.70
C HIS A 81 -11.69 -2.55 -17.58
N ARG A 82 -12.53 -2.99 -16.63
CA ARG A 82 -12.82 -4.40 -16.41
C ARG A 82 -13.74 -4.99 -17.47
N ASN A 83 -13.51 -6.25 -17.84
CA ASN A 83 -14.33 -7.00 -18.81
C ASN A 83 -14.45 -6.26 -20.14
N ARG A 84 -13.31 -5.80 -20.66
CA ARG A 84 -13.24 -5.04 -21.90
C ARG A 84 -12.74 -5.90 -23.04
N ARG A 85 -13.26 -5.69 -24.25
CA ARG A 85 -12.76 -6.40 -25.44
C ARG A 85 -11.34 -5.94 -25.80
N TRP A 86 -11.08 -4.65 -25.60
CA TRP A 86 -9.79 -4.01 -25.86
C TRP A 86 -9.41 -3.07 -24.72
N VAL A 87 -8.12 -3.07 -24.35
CA VAL A 87 -7.53 -2.11 -23.42
C VAL A 87 -6.23 -1.58 -24.03
N PHE A 88 -6.12 -0.27 -24.17
CA PHE A 88 -4.97 0.42 -24.72
C PHE A 88 -4.39 1.39 -23.69
N ASN A 89 -3.10 1.23 -23.41
CA ASN A 89 -2.37 2.06 -22.46
C ASN A 89 -1.36 2.95 -23.19
N VAL A 90 -1.29 4.20 -22.77
CA VAL A 90 -0.33 5.20 -23.24
C VAL A 90 0.34 5.82 -22.02
N ASP A 91 1.66 5.93 -22.02
CA ASP A 91 2.46 6.57 -20.95
C ASP A 91 2.95 7.93 -21.47
N LEU A 92 2.94 8.95 -20.63
CA LEU A 92 3.47 10.28 -20.96
C LEU A 92 4.96 10.37 -20.63
N GLU A 93 5.78 10.85 -21.57
CA GLU A 93 7.20 11.05 -21.34
C GLU A 93 7.45 12.21 -20.37
N ASN A 94 8.37 12.00 -19.43
CA ASN A 94 8.86 13.03 -18.50
C ASN A 94 7.73 13.85 -17.87
N PHE A 95 6.67 13.18 -17.41
CA PHE A 95 5.42 13.80 -16.95
C PHE A 95 5.63 14.98 -15.99
N PHE A 96 6.31 14.78 -14.85
CA PHE A 96 6.61 15.87 -13.92
C PHE A 96 7.54 16.94 -14.51
N PRO A 97 8.71 16.58 -15.10
CA PRO A 97 9.57 17.56 -15.77
C PRO A 97 8.88 18.41 -16.85
N SER A 98 7.87 17.87 -17.55
CA SER A 98 7.14 18.59 -18.60
C SER A 98 6.25 19.73 -18.06
N ILE A 99 5.97 19.74 -16.76
CA ILE A 99 5.15 20.77 -16.11
C ILE A 99 6.10 21.81 -15.51
N ASN A 100 6.35 22.85 -16.30
CA ASN A 100 7.28 23.92 -15.94
C ASN A 100 6.64 25.04 -15.10
N PHE A 101 7.47 25.97 -14.63
CA PHE A 101 7.05 27.11 -13.81
C PHE A 101 5.93 27.93 -14.46
N GLY A 102 6.09 28.21 -15.76
CA GLY A 102 5.12 28.97 -16.54
C GLY A 102 3.76 28.28 -16.64
N ARG A 103 3.73 26.95 -16.79
CA ARG A 103 2.49 26.16 -16.82
C ARG A 103 1.76 26.19 -15.48
N VAL A 104 2.49 26.04 -14.37
CA VAL A 104 1.91 26.13 -13.01
C VAL A 104 1.35 27.54 -12.77
N ARG A 105 2.17 28.57 -12.97
CA ARG A 105 1.74 29.98 -12.81
C ARG A 105 0.55 30.31 -13.71
N GLY A 106 0.62 29.91 -14.98
CA GLY A 106 -0.43 30.15 -15.97
C GLY A 106 -1.75 29.46 -15.63
N TYR A 107 -1.71 28.24 -15.07
CA TYR A 107 -2.90 27.54 -14.59
C TYR A 107 -3.60 28.36 -13.50
N PHE A 108 -2.88 28.74 -12.44
CA PHE A 108 -3.49 29.48 -11.33
C PHE A 108 -3.94 30.89 -11.70
N LEU A 109 -3.33 31.52 -12.71
CA LEU A 109 -3.75 32.83 -13.23
C LEU A 109 -5.03 32.76 -14.07
N ARG A 110 -5.21 31.70 -14.87
CA ARG A 110 -6.20 31.67 -15.96
C ARG A 110 -7.34 30.66 -15.74
N ASN A 111 -7.17 29.69 -14.85
CA ASN A 111 -8.21 28.72 -14.56
C ASN A 111 -9.39 29.43 -13.88
N ARG A 112 -10.61 29.20 -14.36
CA ARG A 112 -11.84 29.87 -13.90
C ARG A 112 -12.18 29.60 -12.44
N ASP A 113 -11.82 28.42 -11.92
CA ASP A 113 -12.09 28.04 -10.54
C ASP A 113 -11.07 28.66 -9.56
N PHE A 114 -9.92 29.17 -10.05
CA PHE A 114 -8.87 29.77 -9.23
C PHE A 114 -8.68 31.28 -9.46
N MET A 115 -8.43 31.72 -10.71
CA MET A 115 -8.21 33.12 -11.12
C MET A 115 -7.42 33.98 -10.12
N LEU A 116 -6.29 33.45 -9.64
CA LEU A 116 -5.53 34.08 -8.56
C LEU A 116 -4.78 35.33 -9.05
N GLN A 117 -4.54 36.25 -8.11
CA GLN A 117 -3.66 37.40 -8.34
C GLN A 117 -2.25 36.93 -8.74
N GLU A 118 -1.58 37.73 -9.58
CA GLU A 118 -0.28 37.39 -10.16
C GLU A 118 0.78 37.02 -9.13
N ARG A 119 0.87 37.78 -8.04
CA ARG A 119 1.84 37.52 -6.97
C ARG A 119 1.59 36.17 -6.30
N VAL A 120 0.32 35.82 -6.05
CA VAL A 120 -0.06 34.55 -5.42
C VAL A 120 0.24 33.37 -6.34
N ALA A 121 -0.16 33.44 -7.62
CA ALA A 121 0.15 32.40 -8.60
C ALA A 121 1.66 32.19 -8.78
N THR A 122 2.44 33.28 -8.73
CA THR A 122 3.90 33.25 -8.78
C THR A 122 4.50 32.57 -7.55
N VAL A 123 4.02 32.89 -6.35
CA VAL A 123 4.46 32.23 -5.10
C VAL A 123 4.14 30.74 -5.12
N ILE A 124 2.95 30.34 -5.57
CA ILE A 124 2.60 28.92 -5.71
C ILE A 124 3.57 28.22 -6.67
N ALA A 125 3.85 28.82 -7.83
CA ALA A 125 4.82 28.27 -8.78
C ALA A 125 6.24 28.20 -8.20
N GLN A 126 6.67 29.20 -7.40
CA GLN A 126 7.98 29.21 -6.72
C GLN A 126 8.09 28.14 -5.62
N ILE A 127 7.01 27.85 -4.90
CA ILE A 127 6.99 26.77 -3.91
C ILE A 127 7.06 25.41 -4.60
N SER A 128 6.43 25.29 -5.77
CA SER A 128 6.14 24.00 -6.40
C SER A 128 7.22 23.53 -7.36
N CYS A 129 7.86 24.47 -8.07
CA CYS A 129 8.85 24.15 -9.09
C CYS A 129 10.28 24.30 -8.56
N HIS A 130 11.14 23.41 -9.05
CA HIS A 130 12.59 23.48 -8.88
C HIS A 130 13.23 23.28 -10.26
N GLU A 131 14.24 24.07 -10.59
CA GLU A 131 14.91 24.03 -11.92
C GLU A 131 13.90 24.05 -13.09
N ASN A 132 12.93 24.97 -13.01
CA ASN A 132 11.86 25.16 -13.98
C ASN A 132 10.96 23.92 -14.24
N SER A 133 10.81 23.02 -13.27
CA SER A 133 9.90 21.88 -13.41
C SER A 133 9.32 21.42 -12.07
N LEU A 134 8.29 20.56 -12.09
CA LEU A 134 7.84 19.88 -10.88
C LEU A 134 8.87 18.81 -10.46
N PRO A 135 9.49 18.92 -9.27
CA PRO A 135 10.47 17.94 -8.83
C PRO A 135 9.80 16.64 -8.39
N GLN A 136 10.43 15.51 -8.73
CA GLN A 136 10.04 14.19 -8.25
C GLN A 136 10.51 14.01 -6.81
N GLY A 137 9.59 14.06 -5.85
CA GLY A 137 9.90 14.01 -4.41
C GLY A 137 9.24 15.13 -3.60
N SER A 138 8.75 16.17 -4.26
CA SER A 138 7.95 17.21 -3.61
C SER A 138 6.55 16.70 -3.25
N PRO A 139 6.04 17.01 -2.04
CA PRO A 139 4.67 16.69 -1.62
C PRO A 139 3.55 17.38 -2.41
N CYS A 140 3.80 18.53 -3.05
CA CYS A 140 2.77 19.28 -3.81
C CYS A 140 2.79 19.00 -5.32
N SER A 141 3.89 18.47 -5.88
CA SER A 141 3.95 18.06 -7.29
C SER A 141 2.78 17.16 -7.70
N PRO A 142 2.35 16.16 -6.90
CA PRO A 142 1.26 15.26 -7.28
C PRO A 142 -0.08 15.97 -7.57
N ILE A 143 -0.59 16.80 -6.64
CA ILE A 143 -1.87 17.51 -6.84
C ILE A 143 -1.77 18.54 -7.95
N ILE A 144 -0.66 19.29 -8.03
CA ILE A 144 -0.46 20.31 -9.09
C ILE A 144 -0.41 19.64 -10.46
N SER A 145 0.24 18.48 -10.57
CA SER A 145 0.27 17.74 -11.83
C SER A 145 -1.13 17.33 -12.29
N ASN A 146 -2.03 16.95 -11.37
CA ASN A 146 -3.43 16.66 -11.71
C ASN A 146 -4.18 17.91 -12.16
N LEU A 147 -4.06 19.02 -11.42
CA LEU A 147 -4.72 20.28 -11.74
C LEU A 147 -4.33 20.76 -13.15
N VAL A 148 -3.04 20.81 -13.45
CA VAL A 148 -2.53 21.24 -14.77
C VAL A 148 -2.94 20.27 -15.88
N THR A 149 -2.89 18.96 -15.62
CA THR A 149 -3.22 17.93 -16.61
C THR A 149 -4.73 17.80 -16.86
N HIS A 150 -5.57 18.40 -16.03
CA HIS A 150 -7.03 18.37 -16.23
C HIS A 150 -7.47 18.89 -17.60
N VAL A 151 -6.73 19.85 -18.19
CA VAL A 151 -7.01 20.35 -19.56
C VAL A 151 -6.82 19.25 -20.61
N LEU A 152 -5.81 18.39 -20.44
CA LEU A 152 -5.61 17.21 -21.28
C LEU A 152 -6.77 16.23 -21.08
N ASP A 153 -7.12 15.95 -19.82
CA ASP A 153 -8.19 15.02 -19.47
C ASP A 153 -9.51 15.39 -20.16
N MET A 154 -9.92 16.66 -20.10
CA MET A 154 -11.17 17.11 -20.72
C MET A 154 -11.20 16.88 -22.24
N ARG A 155 -10.06 17.10 -22.93
CA ARG A 155 -9.95 16.84 -24.37
C ARG A 155 -9.96 15.35 -24.69
N LEU A 156 -9.33 14.53 -23.85
CA LEU A 156 -9.30 13.08 -24.03
C LEU A 156 -10.63 12.42 -23.68
N VAL A 157 -11.38 12.92 -22.70
CA VAL A 157 -12.76 12.48 -22.44
C VAL A 157 -13.62 12.73 -23.66
N LYS A 158 -13.54 13.93 -24.26
CA LYS A 158 -14.29 14.24 -25.48
C LYS A 158 -13.95 13.27 -26.62
N LEU A 159 -12.66 13.11 -26.93
CA LEU A 159 -12.20 12.20 -27.98
C LEU A 159 -12.62 10.74 -27.71
N ALA A 160 -12.48 10.28 -26.47
CA ALA A 160 -12.87 8.94 -26.07
C ALA A 160 -14.39 8.73 -26.21
N SER A 161 -15.20 9.71 -25.79
CA SER A 161 -16.65 9.67 -25.90
C SER A 161 -17.11 9.58 -27.35
N GLU A 162 -16.54 10.38 -28.25
CA GLU A 162 -16.82 10.35 -29.69
C GLU A 162 -16.52 8.97 -30.30
N CYS A 163 -15.49 8.28 -29.80
CA CYS A 163 -15.12 6.94 -30.24
C CYS A 163 -15.91 5.81 -29.54
N GLY A 164 -16.62 6.12 -28.45
CA GLY A 164 -17.27 5.15 -27.57
C GLY A 164 -16.31 4.39 -26.63
N CYS A 165 -15.14 4.97 -26.35
CA CYS A 165 -14.15 4.45 -25.41
C CYS A 165 -14.41 4.94 -23.98
N THR A 166 -14.13 4.09 -23.00
CA THR A 166 -13.91 4.53 -21.61
C THR A 166 -12.47 5.01 -21.46
N TYR A 167 -12.28 6.16 -20.82
CA TYR A 167 -10.98 6.75 -20.54
C TYR A 167 -10.79 6.97 -19.04
N SER A 168 -9.57 6.71 -18.55
CA SER A 168 -9.12 7.17 -17.23
C SER A 168 -7.61 7.42 -17.23
N ARG A 169 -7.13 8.16 -16.22
CA ARG A 169 -5.72 8.48 -16.02
C ARG A 169 -5.23 8.13 -14.62
N TYR A 170 -4.05 7.54 -14.52
CA TYR A 170 -3.32 7.36 -13.27
C TYR A 170 -1.93 7.96 -13.40
N ALA A 171 -1.73 9.16 -12.83
CA ALA A 171 -0.52 9.94 -13.05
C ALA A 171 -0.23 10.15 -14.55
N ASP A 172 0.85 9.58 -15.06
CA ASP A 172 1.30 9.58 -16.46
C ASP A 172 0.69 8.46 -17.31
N ASP A 173 0.09 7.44 -16.70
CA ASP A 173 -0.57 6.33 -17.40
C ASP A 173 -1.99 6.71 -17.83
N LEU A 174 -2.20 6.84 -19.13
CA LEU A 174 -3.50 6.96 -19.78
C LEU A 174 -4.03 5.58 -20.16
N THR A 175 -5.32 5.32 -19.90
CA THR A 175 -5.95 4.05 -20.28
C THR A 175 -7.24 4.30 -21.06
N PHE A 176 -7.35 3.63 -22.21
CA PHE A 176 -8.55 3.61 -23.04
C PHE A 176 -9.06 2.17 -23.14
N SER A 177 -10.38 1.96 -23.11
CA SER A 177 -10.94 0.63 -23.31
C SER A 177 -12.30 0.65 -23.98
N ILE A 178 -12.64 -0.39 -24.72
CA ILE A 178 -13.90 -0.48 -25.45
C ILE A 178 -14.37 -1.94 -25.62
N ASN A 179 -15.67 -2.12 -25.84
CA ASN A 179 -16.29 -3.44 -26.10
C ASN A 179 -16.70 -3.68 -27.55
N LYS A 180 -16.56 -2.68 -28.43
CA LYS A 180 -16.82 -2.79 -29.86
C LYS A 180 -15.89 -3.80 -30.53
N LYS A 181 -16.32 -4.32 -31.69
CA LYS A 181 -15.55 -5.27 -32.50
C LYS A 181 -14.23 -4.66 -32.99
N ASP A 182 -14.24 -3.39 -33.33
CA ASP A 182 -13.03 -2.73 -33.83
C ASP A 182 -12.58 -1.65 -32.84
N PHE A 183 -11.27 -1.49 -32.73
CA PHE A 183 -10.69 -0.42 -31.93
C PHE A 183 -10.56 0.84 -32.81
N PRO A 184 -10.99 2.02 -32.33
CA PRO A 184 -11.03 3.24 -33.14
C PRO A 184 -9.63 3.75 -33.48
N PHE A 185 -9.37 3.96 -34.78
CA PHE A 185 -8.07 4.45 -35.29
C PHE A 185 -7.70 5.84 -34.78
N GLN A 186 -8.70 6.64 -34.37
CA GLN A 186 -8.51 7.94 -33.75
C GLN A 186 -7.77 7.84 -32.41
N ILE A 187 -7.92 6.72 -31.70
CA ILE A 187 -7.23 6.43 -30.44
C ILE A 187 -5.96 5.63 -30.70
N ALA A 188 -6.04 4.54 -31.46
CA ALA A 188 -4.88 3.70 -31.77
C ALA A 188 -5.11 2.84 -33.02
N GLY A 189 -4.02 2.50 -33.71
CA GLY A 189 -4.03 1.56 -34.84
C GLY A 189 -2.80 0.66 -34.86
N PRO A 190 -2.86 -0.49 -35.56
CA PRO A 190 -1.71 -1.34 -35.79
C PRO A 190 -0.65 -0.61 -36.61
N SER A 191 0.63 -0.85 -36.30
CA SER A 191 1.76 -0.28 -37.05
C SER A 191 1.83 -0.90 -38.45
N ALA A 192 1.83 -0.07 -39.49
CA ALA A 192 1.87 -0.53 -40.89
C ALA A 192 3.25 -1.05 -41.36
N THR A 193 4.31 -0.83 -40.59
CA THR A 193 5.70 -0.79 -41.09
C THR A 193 6.63 -1.93 -40.70
N SER A 194 6.19 -3.08 -40.19
CA SER A 194 7.15 -4.19 -39.96
C SER A 194 6.50 -5.57 -39.84
N ALA A 195 6.88 -6.48 -40.74
CA ALA A 195 6.58 -7.91 -40.70
C ALA A 195 7.02 -8.58 -39.37
N ASP A 196 8.00 -8.02 -38.66
CA ASP A 196 8.54 -8.57 -37.40
C ASP A 196 7.77 -8.16 -36.13
N ARG A 197 6.79 -7.24 -36.21
CA ARG A 197 6.03 -6.78 -35.04
C ARG A 197 4.53 -6.68 -35.31
N ALA A 198 3.93 -7.78 -35.76
CA ALA A 198 2.51 -7.90 -36.10
C ALA A 198 1.50 -7.46 -35.00
N HIS A 199 1.97 -7.18 -33.77
CA HIS A 199 1.13 -6.72 -32.65
C HIS A 199 1.54 -5.36 -32.07
N LEU A 200 2.38 -4.58 -32.76
CA LEU A 200 2.69 -3.23 -32.33
C LEU A 200 1.54 -2.29 -32.68
N TRP A 201 0.97 -1.65 -31.66
CA TRP A 201 -0.04 -0.61 -31.81
C TRP A 201 0.55 0.76 -31.47
N LEU A 202 0.22 1.75 -32.29
CA LEU A 202 0.63 3.13 -32.10
C LEU A 202 -0.58 4.00 -31.75
N PRO A 203 -0.38 5.08 -30.97
CA PRO A 203 -1.43 6.07 -30.75
C PRO A 203 -1.88 6.66 -32.08
N GLY A 204 -3.19 6.84 -32.23
CA GLY A 204 -3.80 7.48 -33.38
C GLY A 204 -3.39 8.95 -33.47
N GLU A 205 -3.42 9.48 -34.69
CA GLU A 205 -3.03 10.87 -34.94
C GLU A 205 -3.84 11.90 -34.13
N PRO A 206 -5.18 11.79 -34.01
CA PRO A 206 -5.96 12.69 -33.15
C PRO A 206 -5.53 12.64 -31.68
N LEU A 207 -5.24 11.45 -31.15
CA LEU A 207 -4.76 11.29 -29.78
C LEU A 207 -3.40 11.97 -29.57
N LYS A 208 -2.44 11.76 -30.48
CA LYS A 208 -1.13 12.41 -30.42
C LYS A 208 -1.25 13.93 -30.45
N GLN A 209 -2.04 14.47 -31.36
CA GLN A 209 -2.25 15.91 -31.48
C GLN A 209 -2.83 16.52 -30.20
N VAL A 210 -3.78 15.84 -29.55
CA VAL A 210 -4.33 16.32 -28.26
C VAL A 210 -3.26 16.35 -27.17
N ILE A 211 -2.43 15.31 -27.08
CA ILE A 211 -1.34 15.21 -26.11
C ILE A 211 -0.29 16.30 -26.36
N GLU A 212 0.15 16.47 -27.61
CA GLU A 212 1.17 17.45 -27.99
C GLU A 212 0.69 18.90 -27.80
N ARG A 213 -0.55 19.21 -28.22
CA ARG A 213 -1.14 20.55 -28.04
C ARG A 213 -1.34 20.94 -26.57
N THR A 214 -1.26 20.00 -25.64
CA THR A 214 -1.33 20.29 -24.20
C THR A 214 0.05 20.29 -23.53
N GLY A 215 1.12 20.19 -24.32
CA GLY A 215 2.50 20.29 -23.85
C GLY A 215 3.05 18.99 -23.26
N PHE A 216 2.49 17.84 -23.65
CA PHE A 216 2.98 16.52 -23.27
C PHE A 216 3.47 15.75 -24.50
N ARG A 217 4.16 14.62 -24.28
CA ARG A 217 4.63 13.73 -25.34
C ARG A 217 4.33 12.28 -24.98
N VAL A 218 4.12 11.44 -25.99
CA VAL A 218 3.86 10.02 -25.80
C VAL A 218 5.14 9.23 -25.68
N ASN A 219 5.18 8.30 -24.73
CA ASN A 219 6.23 7.30 -24.61
C ASN A 219 5.91 6.08 -25.48
N SER A 220 6.46 6.09 -26.69
CA SER A 220 6.22 5.04 -27.69
C SER A 220 6.64 3.65 -27.21
N LYS A 221 7.66 3.55 -26.34
CA LYS A 221 8.17 2.26 -25.83
C LYS A 221 7.27 1.61 -24.78
N LYS A 222 6.40 2.39 -24.14
CA LYS A 222 5.52 1.93 -23.06
C LYS A 222 4.05 1.88 -23.46
N THR A 223 3.73 2.26 -24.68
CA THR A 223 2.39 2.14 -25.25
C THR A 223 2.07 0.67 -25.50
N ARG A 224 0.88 0.19 -25.09
CA ARG A 224 0.49 -1.23 -25.20
C ARG A 224 -0.98 -1.42 -25.51
N MET A 225 -1.28 -2.25 -26.51
CA MET A 225 -2.62 -2.79 -26.77
C MET A 225 -2.77 -4.19 -26.16
N MET A 226 -3.91 -4.45 -25.53
CA MET A 226 -4.24 -5.74 -24.92
C MET A 226 -5.64 -6.18 -25.32
N TYR A 227 -5.74 -7.45 -25.71
CA TYR A 227 -6.94 -8.09 -26.25
C TYR A 227 -7.70 -8.81 -25.14
N ARG A 228 -8.97 -9.14 -25.35
CA ARG A 228 -9.79 -9.87 -24.36
C ARG A 228 -9.19 -11.22 -23.96
N ASP A 229 -8.62 -11.90 -24.95
CA ASP A 229 -8.11 -13.26 -24.83
C ASP A 229 -6.64 -13.30 -24.36
N SER A 230 -5.99 -12.13 -24.29
CA SER A 230 -4.68 -11.95 -23.66
C SER A 230 -4.82 -11.24 -22.32
N ARG A 231 -3.76 -11.24 -21.50
CA ARG A 231 -3.80 -10.56 -20.21
C ARG A 231 -3.94 -9.05 -20.40
N GLN A 232 -5.03 -8.49 -19.89
CA GLN A 232 -5.25 -7.05 -19.82
C GLN A 232 -4.82 -6.54 -18.45
N ASN A 233 -3.91 -5.56 -18.42
CA ASN A 233 -3.39 -4.98 -17.19
C ASN A 233 -3.61 -3.46 -17.17
N VAL A 234 -4.17 -2.95 -16.09
CA VAL A 234 -4.28 -1.50 -15.85
C VAL A 234 -3.61 -1.19 -14.52
N THR A 235 -2.64 -0.29 -14.52
CA THR A 235 -1.87 0.09 -13.31
C THR A 235 -1.32 -1.12 -12.53
N GLY A 236 -0.89 -2.15 -13.25
CA GLY A 236 -0.33 -3.38 -12.66
C GLY A 236 -1.36 -4.42 -12.15
N LEU A 237 -2.65 -4.18 -12.35
CA LEU A 237 -3.73 -5.11 -12.00
C LEU A 237 -4.34 -5.73 -13.26
N VAL A 238 -4.61 -7.03 -13.22
CA VAL A 238 -5.32 -7.77 -14.27
C VAL A 238 -6.80 -7.38 -14.26
N VAL A 239 -7.39 -7.09 -15.42
CA VAL A 239 -8.77 -6.57 -15.53
C VAL A 239 -9.71 -7.40 -16.43
N ASN A 240 -9.27 -8.54 -16.97
CA ASN A 240 -10.04 -9.34 -17.93
C ASN A 240 -11.46 -9.70 -17.46
N LYS A 241 -11.65 -10.10 -16.20
CA LYS A 241 -12.96 -10.50 -15.63
C LYS A 241 -13.24 -9.81 -14.30
N LYS A 242 -12.34 -9.99 -13.34
CA LYS A 242 -12.28 -9.28 -12.06
C LYS A 242 -10.96 -8.55 -11.92
N ILE A 243 -10.90 -7.58 -11.01
CA ILE A 243 -9.63 -6.93 -10.68
C ILE A 243 -8.80 -7.97 -9.93
N ASN A 244 -7.61 -8.27 -10.43
CA ASN A 244 -6.81 -9.31 -9.83
C ASN A 244 -5.33 -8.95 -9.88
N VAL A 245 -4.56 -9.49 -8.95
CA VAL A 245 -3.10 -9.48 -9.05
C VAL A 245 -2.65 -10.55 -10.05
N ALA A 246 -1.50 -10.34 -10.68
CA ALA A 246 -0.92 -11.31 -11.62
C ALA A 246 -0.73 -12.69 -10.95
N ARG A 247 -0.94 -13.78 -11.71
CA ARG A 247 -0.84 -15.15 -11.18
C ARG A 247 0.56 -15.44 -10.66
N GLU A 248 1.58 -14.97 -11.37
CA GLU A 248 3.00 -15.14 -11.04
C GLU A 248 3.32 -14.44 -9.72
N TYR A 249 2.78 -13.23 -9.52
CA TYR A 249 2.94 -12.49 -8.27
C TYR A 249 2.39 -13.27 -7.07
N ARG A 250 1.18 -13.84 -7.20
CA ARG A 250 0.59 -14.70 -6.14
C ARG A 250 1.35 -16.00 -5.93
N HIS A 251 1.84 -16.61 -7.01
CA HIS A 251 2.63 -17.83 -6.91
C HIS A 251 3.95 -17.57 -6.18
N ASN A 252 4.67 -16.51 -6.53
CA ASN A 252 5.91 -16.12 -5.89
C ASN A 252 5.72 -15.80 -4.40
N ILE A 253 4.64 -15.09 -4.04
CA ILE A 253 4.33 -14.83 -2.62
C ILE A 253 4.10 -16.12 -1.84
N ARG A 254 3.32 -17.06 -2.39
CA ARG A 254 3.11 -18.37 -1.74
C ARG A 254 4.43 -19.13 -1.58
N ALA A 255 5.28 -19.12 -2.59
CA ALA A 255 6.61 -19.74 -2.52
C ALA A 255 7.51 -19.07 -1.46
N MET A 256 7.48 -17.73 -1.35
CA MET A 256 8.22 -16.99 -0.33
C MET A 256 7.72 -17.30 1.08
N VAL A 257 6.40 -17.33 1.30
CA VAL A 257 5.83 -17.74 2.60
C VAL A 257 6.22 -19.18 2.93
N HIS A 258 6.11 -20.09 1.97
CA HIS A 258 6.52 -21.48 2.17
C HIS A 258 8.00 -21.58 2.57
N ARG A 259 8.91 -20.92 1.84
CA ARG A 259 10.33 -20.90 2.19
C ARG A 259 10.58 -20.32 3.57
N LEU A 260 9.97 -19.17 3.88
CA LEU A 260 10.08 -18.54 5.20
C LEU A 260 9.72 -19.51 6.32
N VAL A 261 8.60 -20.24 6.21
CA VAL A 261 8.15 -21.11 7.30
C VAL A 261 8.90 -22.43 7.41
N THR A 262 9.61 -22.84 6.35
CA THR A 262 10.40 -24.09 6.34
C THR A 262 11.88 -23.86 6.62
N THR A 263 12.46 -22.73 6.21
CA THR A 263 13.90 -22.45 6.35
C THR A 263 14.21 -21.20 7.16
N GLY A 264 13.20 -20.38 7.49
CA GLY A 264 13.37 -19.12 8.22
C GLY A 264 13.75 -17.92 7.35
N GLN A 265 13.99 -18.13 6.06
CA GLN A 265 14.43 -17.08 5.14
C GLN A 265 13.80 -17.25 3.76
N PHE A 266 13.77 -16.17 2.99
CA PHE A 266 13.30 -16.19 1.61
C PHE A 266 14.03 -15.10 0.80
N GLU A 267 13.95 -15.23 -0.52
CA GLU A 267 14.57 -14.29 -1.45
C GLU A 267 13.51 -13.46 -2.18
N ILE A 268 13.85 -12.22 -2.47
CA ILE A 268 13.09 -11.31 -3.32
C ILE A 268 13.98 -10.77 -4.43
N LEU A 269 13.39 -10.49 -5.60
CA LEU A 269 14.07 -9.75 -6.66
C LEU A 269 14.20 -8.28 -6.22
N GLY A 270 15.43 -7.88 -5.92
CA GLY A 270 15.78 -6.53 -5.53
C GLY A 270 16.72 -5.88 -6.54
N SER A 271 16.73 -4.56 -6.55
CA SER A 271 17.73 -3.81 -7.28
C SER A 271 19.05 -3.78 -6.50
N VAL A 272 20.10 -4.35 -7.08
CA VAL A 272 21.46 -4.36 -6.52
C VAL A 272 22.35 -3.51 -7.43
N THR A 273 23.18 -2.64 -6.84
CA THR A 273 24.13 -1.83 -7.60
C THR A 273 25.45 -2.59 -7.68
N ARG A 274 25.84 -3.01 -8.89
CA ARG A 274 27.19 -3.51 -9.20
C ARG A 274 27.83 -2.59 -10.23
N ASP A 275 29.06 -2.17 -9.99
CA ASP A 275 29.84 -1.36 -10.95
C ASP A 275 29.09 -0.12 -11.48
N LYS A 276 28.41 0.60 -10.57
CA LYS A 276 27.57 1.78 -10.88
C LYS A 276 26.35 1.49 -11.78
N LYS A 277 26.06 0.23 -12.10
CA LYS A 277 24.85 -0.22 -12.81
C LYS A 277 23.91 -0.90 -11.83
N VAL A 278 22.63 -0.59 -11.95
CA VAL A 278 21.61 -1.29 -11.17
C VAL A 278 21.06 -2.47 -11.96
N VAL A 279 21.24 -3.66 -11.38
CA VAL A 279 20.76 -4.94 -11.90
C VAL A 279 19.68 -5.48 -10.95
N LEU A 280 18.70 -6.21 -11.48
CA LEU A 280 17.73 -6.92 -10.67
C LEU A 280 18.29 -8.31 -10.33
N GLU A 281 18.63 -8.54 -9.07
CA GLU A 281 19.17 -9.80 -8.57
C GLU A 281 18.33 -10.31 -7.39
N LYS A 282 18.42 -11.61 -7.11
CA LYS A 282 17.81 -12.18 -5.90
C LYS A 282 18.62 -11.75 -4.69
N ARG A 283 17.95 -11.29 -3.65
CA ARG A 283 18.54 -10.98 -2.34
C ARG A 283 17.65 -11.49 -1.21
N PRO A 284 18.17 -11.62 0.02
CA PRO A 284 17.34 -11.88 1.18
C PRO A 284 16.22 -10.84 1.32
N GLY A 285 15.00 -11.32 1.53
CA GLY A 285 13.82 -10.49 1.77
C GLY A 285 13.59 -10.26 3.26
N THR A 286 12.86 -9.18 3.59
CA THR A 286 12.48 -8.84 4.97
C THR A 286 11.01 -9.17 5.25
N LEU A 287 10.68 -9.48 6.51
CA LEU A 287 9.29 -9.76 6.89
C LEU A 287 8.33 -8.61 6.52
N ASN A 288 8.77 -7.35 6.64
CA ASN A 288 7.97 -6.18 6.29
C ASN A 288 7.66 -6.12 4.79
N GLU A 289 8.62 -6.50 3.93
CA GLU A 289 8.39 -6.56 2.48
C GLU A 289 7.34 -7.62 2.14
N LEU A 290 7.48 -8.84 2.68
CA LEU A 290 6.52 -9.91 2.44
C LEU A 290 5.14 -9.59 3.02
N HIS A 291 5.10 -8.94 4.19
CA HIS A 291 3.85 -8.45 4.79
C HIS A 291 3.16 -7.43 3.88
N GLY A 292 3.90 -6.46 3.34
CA GLY A 292 3.37 -5.48 2.40
C GLY A 292 2.83 -6.12 1.11
N MET A 293 3.55 -7.12 0.58
CA MET A 293 3.10 -7.88 -0.59
C MET A 293 1.80 -8.66 -0.33
N LEU A 294 1.70 -9.34 0.81
CA LEU A 294 0.49 -10.05 1.24
C LEU A 294 -0.68 -9.09 1.49
N GLY A 295 -0.43 -7.98 2.17
CA GLY A 295 -1.42 -6.92 2.41
C GLY A 295 -1.95 -6.31 1.11
N PHE A 296 -1.08 -6.14 0.11
CA PHE A 296 -1.50 -5.70 -1.22
C PHE A 296 -2.44 -6.71 -1.89
N VAL A 297 -2.09 -8.01 -1.90
CA VAL A 297 -2.97 -9.05 -2.44
C VAL A 297 -4.32 -9.07 -1.71
N ASP A 298 -4.29 -9.01 -0.38
CA ASP A 298 -5.49 -8.98 0.46
C ASP A 298 -6.38 -7.76 0.18
N SER A 299 -5.80 -6.59 -0.06
CA SER A 299 -6.56 -5.38 -0.41
C SER A 299 -7.35 -5.54 -1.72
N VAL A 300 -6.77 -6.22 -2.72
CA VAL A 300 -7.42 -6.51 -4.00
C VAL A 300 -8.52 -7.56 -3.84
N GLU A 301 -8.29 -8.59 -3.02
CA GLU A 301 -9.31 -9.61 -2.72
C GLU A 301 -10.47 -9.04 -1.92
N CYS A 302 -10.23 -8.20 -0.91
CA CYS A 302 -11.28 -7.52 -0.15
C CYS A 302 -12.17 -6.66 -1.06
N PHE A 303 -11.57 -5.95 -2.02
CA PHE A 303 -12.32 -5.20 -3.01
C PHE A 303 -13.25 -6.09 -3.85
N ASN A 304 -12.78 -7.27 -4.27
CA ASN A 304 -13.64 -8.21 -5.00
C ASN A 304 -14.73 -8.82 -4.11
N HIS A 305 -14.39 -9.18 -2.87
CA HIS A 305 -15.29 -9.85 -1.94
C HIS A 305 -16.49 -8.98 -1.55
N SER A 306 -16.29 -7.66 -1.37
CA SER A 306 -17.39 -6.69 -1.21
C SER A 306 -18.43 -6.71 -2.33
N ARG A 307 -18.19 -7.47 -3.41
CA ARG A 307 -19.05 -7.60 -4.58
C ARG A 307 -19.48 -9.03 -4.90
N THR A 308 -18.86 -10.08 -4.33
CA THR A 308 -19.09 -11.47 -4.78
C THR A 308 -19.09 -12.54 -3.69
N ASP A 309 -19.08 -12.22 -2.39
CA ASP A 309 -19.07 -13.17 -1.23
C ASP A 309 -17.99 -14.27 -1.24
N GLU A 310 -17.17 -14.39 -2.28
CA GLU A 310 -16.10 -15.37 -2.41
C GLU A 310 -14.75 -14.76 -2.05
N TYR A 311 -14.25 -15.04 -0.84
CA TYR A 311 -12.86 -14.79 -0.47
C TYR A 311 -12.04 -16.07 -0.70
N SER A 312 -10.92 -15.98 -1.41
CA SER A 312 -10.09 -17.17 -1.67
C SER A 312 -9.52 -17.75 -0.37
N ALA A 313 -10.05 -18.89 0.07
CA ALA A 313 -9.62 -19.58 1.28
C ALA A 313 -8.11 -19.86 1.29
N SER A 314 -7.55 -20.23 0.13
CA SER A 314 -6.11 -20.50 -0.02
C SER A 314 -5.23 -19.27 0.23
N LEU A 315 -5.66 -18.09 -0.23
CA LEU A 315 -4.91 -16.85 0.01
C LEU A 315 -5.03 -16.40 1.46
N LYS A 316 -6.23 -16.52 2.06
CA LYS A 316 -6.42 -16.28 3.51
C LYS A 316 -5.46 -17.14 4.32
N ALA A 317 -5.41 -18.43 4.01
CA ALA A 317 -4.54 -19.39 4.67
C ALA A 317 -3.07 -19.04 4.51
N THR A 318 -2.64 -18.62 3.31
CA THR A 318 -1.25 -18.19 3.07
C THR A 318 -0.86 -17.00 3.95
N TYR A 319 -1.71 -15.97 4.00
CA TYR A 319 -1.43 -14.77 4.80
C TYR A 319 -1.52 -15.09 6.30
N ARG A 320 -2.50 -15.89 6.73
CA ARG A 320 -2.60 -16.37 8.11
C ARG A 320 -1.34 -17.13 8.52
N ARG A 321 -0.85 -18.04 7.68
CA ARG A 321 0.39 -18.80 7.92
C ARG A 321 1.60 -17.88 8.11
N PHE A 322 1.74 -16.85 7.26
CA PHE A 322 2.78 -15.83 7.43
C PHE A 322 2.65 -15.06 8.75
N LEU A 323 1.44 -14.63 9.11
CA LEU A 323 1.21 -13.87 10.34
C LEU A 323 1.46 -14.72 11.59
N PHE A 324 1.02 -15.97 11.61
CA PHE A 324 1.31 -16.90 12.70
C PHE A 324 2.81 -17.13 12.85
N TYR A 325 3.51 -17.37 11.73
CA TYR A 325 4.95 -17.58 11.75
C TYR A 325 5.69 -16.36 12.30
N SER A 326 5.43 -15.17 11.74
CA SER A 326 6.14 -13.93 12.10
C SER A 326 5.74 -13.35 13.45
N THR A 327 4.52 -13.61 13.93
CA THR A 327 4.01 -13.03 15.17
C THR A 327 4.24 -13.94 16.37
N PHE A 328 4.09 -15.26 16.22
CA PHE A 328 4.07 -16.20 17.35
C PHE A 328 5.18 -17.25 17.31
N TYR A 329 5.47 -17.82 16.14
CA TYR A 329 6.46 -18.90 16.02
C TYR A 329 7.90 -18.36 16.03
N ALA A 330 8.21 -17.37 15.21
CA ALA A 330 9.52 -16.73 15.11
C ALA A 330 9.52 -15.34 15.76
N ALA A 331 8.81 -15.20 16.88
CA ALA A 331 8.72 -13.95 17.62
C ALA A 331 10.12 -13.54 18.15
N SER A 332 10.44 -12.24 18.05
CA SER A 332 11.71 -11.69 18.52
C SER A 332 11.72 -11.37 20.02
N ALA A 333 10.56 -11.43 20.68
CA ALA A 333 10.36 -11.16 22.09
C ALA A 333 9.15 -12.00 22.59
N PRO A 334 9.01 -12.24 23.90
CA PRO A 334 7.82 -12.88 24.45
C PRO A 334 6.54 -12.16 24.02
N VAL A 335 5.50 -12.90 23.63
CA VAL A 335 4.25 -12.32 23.13
C VAL A 335 3.15 -12.53 24.15
N LEU A 336 2.51 -11.44 24.59
CA LEU A 336 1.40 -11.47 25.52
C LEU A 336 0.08 -11.24 24.78
N ILE A 337 -0.90 -12.09 25.02
CA ILE A 337 -2.26 -11.98 24.47
C ILE A 337 -3.22 -11.98 25.66
N CYS A 338 -3.87 -10.85 25.91
CA CYS A 338 -4.83 -10.69 27.01
C CYS A 338 -6.25 -10.91 26.51
N GLU A 339 -7.22 -11.06 27.41
CA GLU A 339 -8.61 -11.21 27.01
C GLU A 339 -9.15 -9.92 26.37
N GLY A 340 -9.03 -8.79 27.04
CA GLY A 340 -9.52 -7.49 26.60
C GLY A 340 -8.43 -6.54 26.09
N GLU A 341 -8.87 -5.48 25.41
CA GLU A 341 -7.99 -4.34 25.06
C GLU A 341 -7.56 -3.55 26.31
N THR A 342 -8.42 -3.50 27.33
CA THR A 342 -8.17 -2.75 28.57
C THR A 342 -7.02 -3.35 29.37
N ASP A 343 -6.89 -4.69 29.39
CA ASP A 343 -5.83 -5.42 30.08
C ASP A 343 -4.45 -5.00 29.57
N ASN A 344 -4.34 -4.77 28.26
CA ASN A 344 -3.09 -4.30 27.66
C ASN A 344 -2.63 -2.98 28.27
N VAL A 345 -3.57 -2.09 28.61
CA VAL A 345 -3.28 -0.79 29.25
C VAL A 345 -2.86 -1.01 30.70
N TYR A 346 -3.63 -1.77 31.47
CA TYR A 346 -3.32 -2.04 32.88
C TYR A 346 -1.97 -2.75 33.05
N LEU A 347 -1.71 -3.79 32.28
CA LEU A 347 -0.44 -4.53 32.32
C LEU A 347 0.73 -3.66 31.89
N THR A 348 0.55 -2.81 30.87
CA THR A 348 1.61 -1.87 30.49
C THR A 348 1.95 -0.93 31.65
N HIS A 349 0.95 -0.36 32.33
CA HIS A 349 1.19 0.54 33.46
C HIS A 349 1.81 -0.20 34.66
N ALA A 350 1.31 -1.38 35.00
CA ALA A 350 1.83 -2.20 36.09
C ALA A 350 3.30 -2.59 35.88
N ILE A 351 3.66 -3.04 34.67
CA ILE A 351 5.05 -3.40 34.35
C ILE A 351 5.98 -2.18 34.47
N VAL A 352 5.51 -1.00 34.03
CA VAL A 352 6.31 0.23 34.11
C VAL A 352 6.44 0.73 35.55
N SER A 353 5.39 0.64 36.37
CA SER A 353 5.45 1.04 37.77
C SER A 353 6.33 0.12 38.61
N LEU A 354 6.34 -1.19 38.28
CA LEU A 354 7.13 -2.22 38.97
C LEU A 354 8.48 -2.47 38.28
N ALA A 355 8.98 -1.53 37.49
CA ALA A 355 10.20 -1.70 36.71
C ALA A 355 11.44 -2.02 37.55
N SER A 356 11.49 -1.51 38.80
CA SER A 356 12.57 -1.81 39.76
C SER A 356 12.55 -3.25 40.24
N GLU A 357 11.36 -3.86 40.34
CA GLU A 357 11.18 -5.24 40.81
C GLU A 357 11.29 -6.25 39.66
N PHE A 358 10.91 -5.86 38.44
CA PHE A 358 10.90 -6.74 37.26
C PHE A 358 11.72 -6.17 36.07
N PRO A 359 13.05 -6.03 36.21
CA PRO A 359 13.92 -5.47 35.16
C PRO A 359 14.00 -6.33 33.89
N GLU A 360 13.55 -7.59 33.94
CA GLU A 360 13.47 -8.47 32.77
C GLU A 360 12.31 -8.13 31.82
N LEU A 361 11.27 -7.46 32.31
CA LEU A 361 10.08 -7.11 31.52
C LEU A 361 10.18 -5.72 30.88
N VAL A 362 11.03 -4.84 31.42
CA VAL A 362 11.11 -3.44 31.00
C VAL A 362 12.53 -2.88 31.12
N GLU A 363 12.88 -2.02 30.17
CA GLU A 363 14.09 -1.21 30.19
C GLU A 363 13.70 0.26 30.35
N LEU A 364 14.21 0.93 31.38
CA LEU A 364 13.99 2.36 31.60
C LEU A 364 14.97 3.15 30.72
N ALA A 365 14.48 3.75 29.63
CA ALA A 365 15.28 4.65 28.82
C ALA A 365 15.33 6.04 29.46
N GLY A 366 16.49 6.71 29.38
CA GLY A 366 16.66 8.08 29.85
C GLY A 366 15.61 9.02 29.25
N ALA A 367 15.11 9.96 30.07
CA ALA A 367 13.98 10.86 29.80
C ALA A 367 12.56 10.28 29.97
N GLY A 368 12.37 9.35 30.92
CA GLY A 368 11.02 8.92 31.35
C GLY A 368 10.28 8.04 30.34
N LYS A 369 10.99 7.42 29.40
CA LYS A 369 10.40 6.51 28.41
C LYS A 369 10.76 5.07 28.77
N ALA A 370 9.77 4.25 29.09
CA ALA A 370 9.95 2.84 29.31
C ALA A 370 9.83 2.04 28.00
N ARG A 371 10.74 1.09 27.78
CA ARG A 371 10.70 0.15 26.66
C ARG A 371 10.42 -1.24 27.18
N LEU A 372 9.24 -1.78 26.88
CA LEU A 372 8.91 -3.17 27.21
C LEU A 372 9.81 -4.13 26.44
N LYS A 373 10.32 -5.14 27.15
CA LYS A 373 11.04 -6.30 26.58
C LYS A 373 10.10 -7.39 26.09
N ILE A 374 8.80 -7.25 26.39
CA ILE A 374 7.72 -8.10 25.90
C ILE A 374 6.90 -7.38 24.83
N ARG A 375 6.26 -8.15 23.95
CA ARG A 375 5.32 -7.67 22.95
C ARG A 375 3.90 -7.98 23.41
N ILE A 376 3.18 -6.95 23.85
CA ILE A 376 1.74 -7.06 24.10
C ILE A 376 0.99 -6.98 22.76
N TYR A 377 0.25 -8.02 22.42
CA TYR A 377 -0.56 -8.09 21.21
C TYR A 377 -1.74 -7.13 21.37
N LYS A 378 -1.69 -6.01 20.64
CA LYS A 378 -2.82 -5.10 20.50
C LYS A 378 -3.87 -5.76 19.62
N TYR A 379 -5.15 -5.41 19.81
CA TYR A 379 -6.26 -5.82 18.96
C TYR A 379 -6.60 -4.72 17.94
N PRO A 380 -5.72 -4.41 16.96
CA PRO A 380 -5.99 -3.30 16.07
C PRO A 380 -7.11 -3.70 15.10
N ARG A 381 -8.02 -2.77 14.81
CA ARG A 381 -9.04 -2.90 13.75
C ARG A 381 -8.38 -2.89 12.36
N THR A 382 -7.63 -3.94 12.05
CA THR A 382 -6.76 -4.07 10.86
C THR A 382 -7.02 -5.36 10.09
N SER A 383 -6.48 -5.45 8.87
CA SER A 383 -6.45 -6.69 8.08
C SER A 383 -5.73 -7.83 8.82
N THR A 384 -4.64 -7.54 9.53
CA THR A 384 -3.88 -8.53 10.32
C THR A 384 -4.76 -9.21 11.37
N ALA A 385 -5.46 -8.42 12.19
CA ALA A 385 -6.40 -8.91 13.20
C ALA A 385 -7.52 -9.73 12.57
N ARG A 386 -8.08 -9.28 11.43
CA ARG A 386 -9.09 -10.04 10.68
C ARG A 386 -8.61 -11.41 10.21
N ILE A 387 -7.36 -11.50 9.79
CA ILE A 387 -6.80 -12.74 9.21
C ILE A 387 -6.37 -13.70 10.32
N LEU A 388 -5.84 -13.18 11.43
CA LEU A 388 -5.57 -13.95 12.64
C LEU A 388 -6.85 -14.36 13.40
N GLY A 389 -7.97 -13.69 13.17
CA GLY A 389 -9.20 -13.91 13.93
C GLY A 389 -9.16 -13.28 15.33
N LEU A 390 -8.22 -12.36 15.56
CA LEU A 390 -7.97 -11.66 16.83
C LEU A 390 -8.42 -10.19 16.70
N LYS A 391 -9.71 -9.96 16.46
CA LYS A 391 -10.23 -8.61 16.14
C LYS A 391 -10.63 -7.78 17.36
N ASP A 392 -11.35 -8.38 18.29
CA ASP A 392 -12.12 -7.64 19.30
C ASP A 392 -11.91 -8.18 20.73
N GLY A 393 -10.84 -8.96 20.96
CA GLY A 393 -10.60 -9.62 22.25
C GLY A 393 -11.72 -10.60 22.65
N GLY A 394 -11.77 -10.93 23.93
CA GLY A 394 -12.79 -11.76 24.59
C GLY A 394 -12.46 -13.25 24.65
N SER A 395 -13.07 -13.92 25.63
CA SER A 395 -12.90 -15.35 25.89
C SER A 395 -13.12 -16.23 24.67
N GLY A 396 -14.11 -15.93 23.82
CA GLY A 396 -14.40 -16.67 22.60
C GLY A 396 -13.30 -16.58 21.53
N VAL A 397 -12.64 -15.42 21.39
CA VAL A 397 -11.52 -15.20 20.47
C VAL A 397 -10.30 -15.96 20.94
N LEU A 398 -9.98 -15.89 22.24
CA LEU A 398 -8.89 -16.65 22.85
C LEU A 398 -9.12 -18.16 22.71
N CYS A 399 -10.33 -18.65 22.97
CA CYS A 399 -10.69 -20.05 22.78
C CYS A 399 -10.39 -20.54 21.35
N ASN A 400 -10.78 -19.77 20.34
CA ASN A 400 -10.51 -20.11 18.94
C ASN A 400 -9.02 -20.09 18.63
N PHE A 401 -8.28 -19.10 19.16
CA PHE A 401 -6.84 -19.01 18.98
C PHE A 401 -6.12 -20.23 19.58
N ILE A 402 -6.41 -20.58 20.83
CA ILE A 402 -5.80 -21.73 21.53
C ILE A 402 -6.12 -23.03 20.78
N LYS A 403 -7.37 -23.20 20.32
CA LYS A 403 -7.82 -24.37 19.57
C LYS A 403 -7.10 -24.53 18.22
N ASP A 404 -6.91 -23.43 17.50
CA ASP A 404 -6.26 -23.43 16.18
C ASP A 404 -4.73 -23.51 16.28
N TYR A 405 -4.15 -23.13 17.42
CA TYR A 405 -2.70 -23.01 17.60
C TYR A 405 -1.92 -24.27 17.20
N PRO A 406 -2.28 -25.50 17.64
CA PRO A 406 -1.54 -26.70 17.25
C PRO A 406 -1.55 -26.95 15.75
N LYS A 407 -2.70 -26.70 15.09
CA LYS A 407 -2.86 -26.89 13.65
C LYS A 407 -2.02 -25.89 12.84
N GLU A 408 -1.93 -24.64 13.31
CA GLU A 408 -1.06 -23.65 12.66
C GLU A 408 0.42 -23.97 12.88
N MET A 409 0.80 -24.33 14.11
CA MET A 409 2.19 -24.65 14.45
C MET A 409 2.72 -25.91 13.74
N ALA A 410 1.86 -26.91 13.50
CA ALA A 410 2.22 -28.13 12.76
C ALA A 410 2.70 -27.84 11.33
N GLN A 411 2.38 -26.67 10.77
CA GLN A 411 2.80 -26.28 9.43
C GLN A 411 4.22 -25.67 9.40
N PHE A 412 4.90 -25.53 10.53
CA PHE A 412 6.19 -24.87 10.63
C PHE A 412 7.29 -25.87 10.95
N SER A 413 8.38 -25.82 10.18
CA SER A 413 9.58 -26.65 10.36
C SER A 413 10.87 -25.83 10.39
N GLY A 414 10.81 -24.54 10.05
CA GLY A 414 11.95 -23.64 10.11
C GLY A 414 12.33 -23.23 11.55
N PRO A 415 13.37 -22.40 11.72
CA PRO A 415 13.76 -21.89 13.02
C PRO A 415 12.65 -21.06 13.66
N GLY A 416 12.48 -21.19 14.98
CA GLY A 416 11.47 -20.51 15.78
C GLY A 416 11.38 -21.10 17.18
N LEU A 417 10.29 -20.81 17.88
CA LEU A 417 9.98 -21.24 19.25
C LEU A 417 10.93 -20.71 20.33
N ALA A 418 11.76 -19.72 20.00
CA ALA A 418 12.74 -19.14 20.92
C ALA A 418 12.09 -18.29 22.03
N GLN A 419 10.88 -17.79 21.81
CA GLN A 419 10.18 -16.89 22.72
C GLN A 419 8.80 -17.47 23.09
N PRO A 420 8.37 -17.36 24.35
CA PRO A 420 7.06 -17.84 24.77
C PRO A 420 5.94 -16.94 24.26
N VAL A 421 4.79 -17.56 23.99
CA VAL A 421 3.51 -16.91 23.75
C VAL A 421 2.66 -17.16 24.99
N LEU A 422 2.24 -16.10 25.64
CA LEU A 422 1.51 -16.12 26.90
C LEU A 422 0.08 -15.64 26.64
N VAL A 423 -0.90 -16.49 26.94
CA VAL A 423 -2.31 -16.11 26.94
C VAL A 423 -2.74 -15.85 28.39
N ILE A 424 -3.06 -14.61 28.70
CA ILE A 424 -3.65 -14.23 29.99
C ILE A 424 -5.17 -14.37 29.87
N TYR A 425 -5.79 -14.99 30.87
CA TYR A 425 -7.23 -15.11 30.97
C TYR A 425 -7.70 -14.92 32.41
N ASP A 426 -8.90 -14.37 32.56
CA ASP A 426 -9.48 -14.09 33.87
C ASP A 426 -9.92 -15.39 34.55
N ASN A 427 -9.83 -15.43 35.88
CA ASN A 427 -10.23 -16.60 36.67
C ASN A 427 -11.70 -16.52 37.11
N ASP A 428 -12.59 -16.18 36.18
CA ASP A 428 -14.03 -16.02 36.38
C ASP A 428 -14.84 -17.11 35.63
N GLU A 429 -16.16 -16.92 35.51
CA GLU A 429 -17.04 -17.83 34.76
C GLU A 429 -16.67 -17.90 33.26
N GLU A 430 -16.21 -16.80 32.66
CA GLU A 430 -15.77 -16.81 31.25
C GLU A 430 -14.45 -17.56 31.07
N GLY A 431 -13.54 -17.43 32.03
CA GLY A 431 -12.30 -18.17 32.14
C GLY A 431 -12.47 -19.69 32.21
N GLN A 432 -13.61 -20.19 32.70
CA GLN A 432 -13.93 -21.64 32.66
C GLN A 432 -13.97 -22.18 31.23
N LYS A 433 -14.45 -21.39 30.26
CA LYS A 433 -14.49 -21.78 28.84
C LYS A 433 -13.07 -21.95 28.30
N ILE A 434 -12.17 -21.03 28.65
CA ILE A 434 -10.77 -21.04 28.26
C ILE A 434 -10.06 -22.25 28.89
N ARG A 435 -10.27 -22.51 30.20
CA ARG A 435 -9.77 -23.71 30.91
C ARG A 435 -10.19 -25.01 30.21
N LYS A 436 -11.44 -25.12 29.78
CA LYS A 436 -11.94 -26.29 29.03
C LYS A 436 -11.22 -26.47 27.69
N VAL A 437 -10.95 -25.39 26.96
CA VAL A 437 -10.20 -25.46 25.71
C VAL A 437 -8.73 -25.83 25.96
N ILE A 438 -8.10 -25.24 26.97
CA ILE A 438 -6.73 -25.58 27.39
C ILE A 438 -6.66 -27.08 27.69
N ARG A 439 -7.58 -27.61 28.52
CA ARG A 439 -7.66 -29.04 28.83
C ARG A 439 -7.72 -29.93 27.60
N ASN A 440 -8.51 -29.55 26.62
CA ASN A 440 -8.66 -30.32 25.39
C ASN A 440 -7.37 -30.37 24.57
N VAL A 441 -6.61 -29.27 24.54
CA VAL A 441 -5.37 -29.11 23.76
C VAL A 441 -4.16 -29.69 24.50
N SER A 442 -3.95 -29.34 25.76
CA SER A 442 -2.78 -29.72 26.55
C SER A 442 -2.90 -31.09 27.22
N LYS A 443 -4.13 -31.62 27.36
CA LYS A 443 -4.47 -32.82 28.15
C LYS A 443 -4.21 -32.68 29.66
N VAL A 444 -3.98 -31.45 30.14
CA VAL A 444 -3.84 -31.10 31.56
C VAL A 444 -5.18 -30.56 32.08
N ASN A 445 -5.52 -30.80 33.35
CA ASN A 445 -6.71 -30.21 33.98
C ASN A 445 -6.34 -28.95 34.79
N PRO A 446 -6.45 -27.74 34.21
CA PRO A 446 -6.11 -26.51 34.94
C PRO A 446 -7.16 -26.18 35.98
N THR A 447 -6.72 -25.91 37.21
CA THR A 447 -7.56 -25.46 38.33
C THR A 447 -7.73 -23.94 38.32
N GLY A 448 -6.77 -23.20 37.77
CA GLY A 448 -6.71 -21.73 37.82
C GLY A 448 -5.87 -21.20 38.98
N ALA A 449 -5.40 -22.07 39.88
CA ALA A 449 -4.46 -21.72 40.95
C ALA A 449 -2.99 -21.86 40.50
N GLU A 450 -2.74 -22.49 39.35
CA GLU A 450 -1.39 -22.66 38.84
C GLU A 450 -0.81 -21.32 38.37
N PRO A 451 0.50 -21.05 38.60
CA PRO A 451 1.14 -19.83 38.11
C PRO A 451 1.11 -19.73 36.58
N PHE A 452 1.15 -20.87 35.88
CA PHE A 452 0.94 -20.99 34.44
C PHE A 452 0.65 -22.44 34.06
N VAL A 453 0.12 -22.63 32.85
CA VAL A 453 -0.16 -23.94 32.25
C VAL A 453 0.54 -24.03 30.90
N TYR A 454 1.38 -25.05 30.72
CA TYR A 454 1.94 -25.37 29.40
C TYR A 454 0.82 -25.88 28.48
N VAL A 455 0.62 -25.23 27.33
CA VAL A 455 -0.47 -25.58 26.41
C VAL A 455 0.03 -26.40 25.23
N TYR A 456 0.91 -25.82 24.41
CA TYR A 456 1.45 -26.48 23.21
C TYR A 456 2.68 -25.75 22.67
N ARG A 457 3.82 -26.44 22.53
CA ARG A 457 5.10 -25.88 22.05
C ARG A 457 5.55 -24.67 22.89
N ASN A 458 5.48 -23.45 22.34
CA ASN A 458 5.85 -22.22 23.04
C ASN A 458 4.64 -21.47 23.62
N LEU A 459 3.43 -22.04 23.58
CA LEU A 459 2.22 -21.45 24.14
C LEU A 459 2.02 -21.85 25.60
N TYR A 460 1.85 -20.85 26.45
CA TYR A 460 1.51 -20.98 27.87
C TYR A 460 0.25 -20.16 28.16
N ALA A 461 -0.55 -20.62 29.11
CA ALA A 461 -1.71 -19.91 29.60
C ALA A 461 -1.50 -19.50 31.06
N VAL A 462 -1.84 -18.27 31.40
CA VAL A 462 -1.63 -17.66 32.71
C VAL A 462 -2.98 -17.18 33.25
N PRO A 463 -3.54 -17.82 34.28
CA PRO A 463 -4.75 -17.31 34.93
C PRO A 463 -4.43 -16.05 35.73
N THR A 464 -5.37 -15.12 35.85
CA THR A 464 -5.29 -14.06 36.86
C THR A 464 -5.38 -14.67 38.27
N PRO A 465 -4.80 -14.02 39.30
CA PRO A 465 -4.94 -14.48 40.68
C PRO A 465 -6.41 -14.69 41.09
N LEU A 466 -6.67 -15.70 41.91
CA LEU A 466 -7.96 -15.86 42.58
C LEU A 466 -8.19 -14.63 43.47
N GLN A 467 -9.38 -14.02 43.40
CA GLN A 467 -9.76 -13.00 44.38
C GLN A 467 -9.89 -13.68 45.75
N ASP A 468 -9.36 -13.06 46.81
CA ASP A 468 -9.41 -13.61 48.17
C ASP A 468 -10.87 -13.98 48.53
N GLY A 469 -11.14 -15.29 48.66
CA GLY A 469 -12.47 -15.84 48.98
C GLY A 469 -13.12 -16.75 47.92
N GLY A 470 -12.44 -17.06 46.81
CA GLY A 470 -12.91 -17.98 45.75
C GLY A 470 -12.32 -19.38 45.78
#